data_AF-A0A7C3EFL1-F1
#
_entry.id   AF-A0A7C3EFL1-F1
#
_cell.length_a   1.000
_cell.length_b   1.000
_cell.length_c   1.000
_cell.angle_alpha   90.00
_cell.angle_beta   90.00
_cell.angle_gamma   90.00
#
_symmetry.space_group_name_H-M   'P 1'
#
loop_
_entity.id
_entity.type
_entity.pdbx_description
1 polymer ?
#
loop_
_entity_poly.entity_id
_entity_poly.type
_entity_poly.pdbx_seq_one_letter_code
_entity_poly.pdbx_strand_id
1 'polypeptide(L)'
;MKKLLVLLLLPVLLGGCTATFTNLTPRQQPRNANHLYPVEVAFRSRQQSLRWETIDPKVLVGSESYPLRPVPLVRNRWEGMIPVPPGTNLIHYRYRFDFLYNAMGGPQPDSALSPTYSLQIVD
;
A
#
# COMPACT_ATOMS: atom_id res chain seq x y z
N MET A 1 27.19 46.45 -8.70
CA MET A 1 27.10 45.14 -8.02
C MET A 1 25.69 44.98 -7.44
N LYS A 2 24.74 44.69 -8.31
CA LYS A 2 23.29 44.57 -8.05
C LYS A 2 22.83 43.65 -9.17
N LYS A 3 22.26 42.48 -8.85
CA LYS A 3 21.73 41.40 -9.75
C LYS A 3 22.25 39.98 -9.45
N LEU A 4 22.65 39.67 -8.22
CA LEU A 4 23.06 38.28 -7.88
C LEU A 4 22.50 37.77 -6.54
N LEU A 5 21.32 38.25 -6.13
CA LEU A 5 20.71 37.86 -4.85
C LEU A 5 19.22 37.46 -4.98
N VAL A 6 18.78 37.06 -6.18
CA VAL A 6 17.41 36.57 -6.41
C VAL A 6 17.49 35.25 -7.20
N LEU A 7 18.20 34.27 -6.66
CA LEU A 7 18.25 32.92 -7.21
C LEU A 7 18.47 31.87 -6.11
N LEU A 8 17.74 31.97 -4.99
CA LEU A 8 17.89 31.02 -3.87
C LEU A 8 16.56 30.75 -3.14
N LEU A 9 15.44 30.79 -3.86
CA LEU A 9 14.10 30.54 -3.33
C LEU A 9 13.31 29.54 -4.20
N LEU A 10 13.97 28.48 -4.68
CA LEU A 10 13.27 27.22 -4.91
C LEU A 10 13.61 26.28 -3.77
N PRO A 11 12.85 26.28 -2.65
CA PRO A 11 12.79 25.08 -1.85
C PRO A 11 12.14 24.04 -2.73
N VAL A 12 12.95 23.08 -3.16
CA VAL A 12 12.54 21.85 -3.83
C VAL A 12 11.51 21.17 -2.92
N LEU A 13 10.22 21.43 -3.16
CA LEU A 13 9.10 20.66 -2.63
C LEU A 13 9.05 19.32 -3.36
N LEU A 14 10.12 18.53 -3.25
CA LEU A 14 10.01 17.09 -3.36
C LEU A 14 9.38 16.62 -2.06
N GLY A 15 8.07 16.87 -1.91
CA GLY A 15 7.23 16.18 -0.95
C GLY A 15 7.26 14.71 -1.31
N GLY A 16 8.27 14.00 -0.83
CA GLY A 16 8.41 12.56 -1.04
C GLY A 16 7.15 11.89 -0.53
N CYS A 17 6.60 10.97 -1.33
CA CYS A 17 5.47 10.14 -0.94
C CYS A 17 5.72 9.63 0.48
N THR A 18 4.89 10.06 1.44
CA THR A 18 5.12 9.76 2.87
C THR A 18 4.95 8.26 3.12
N ALA A 19 4.11 7.61 2.31
CA ALA A 19 3.84 6.18 2.30
C ALA A 19 4.64 5.44 1.21
N THR A 20 5.17 4.28 1.56
CA THR A 20 5.86 3.37 0.64
C THR A 20 5.29 1.96 0.81
N PHE A 21 4.82 1.38 -0.30
CA PHE A 21 4.38 -0.01 -0.38
C PHE A 21 5.45 -0.84 -1.08
N THR A 22 5.89 -1.91 -0.44
CA THR A 22 6.73 -2.94 -1.06
C THR A 22 5.86 -4.17 -1.24
N ASN A 23 5.54 -4.50 -2.50
CA ASN A 23 4.82 -5.74 -2.79
C ASN A 23 5.75 -6.93 -2.59
N LEU A 24 5.36 -7.83 -1.69
CA LEU A 24 6.11 -9.05 -1.36
C LEU A 24 5.47 -10.28 -2.02
N THR A 25 4.33 -10.11 -2.70
CA THR A 25 3.66 -11.16 -3.44
C THR A 25 4.51 -11.61 -4.63
N PRO A 26 4.71 -12.93 -4.82
CA PRO A 26 5.29 -13.46 -6.06
C PRO A 26 4.49 -12.98 -7.29
N ARG A 27 5.19 -12.58 -8.36
CA ARG A 27 4.54 -12.12 -9.59
C ARG A 27 3.74 -13.22 -10.29
N GLN A 28 4.12 -14.47 -10.05
CA GLN A 28 3.48 -15.67 -10.59
C GLN A 28 3.17 -16.63 -9.44
N GLN A 29 1.99 -17.24 -9.48
CA GLN A 29 1.61 -18.31 -8.56
C GLN A 29 0.97 -19.47 -9.33
N PRO A 30 1.25 -20.72 -8.94
CA PRO A 30 0.64 -21.88 -9.57
C PRO A 30 -0.87 -21.92 -9.28
N ARG A 31 -1.66 -22.37 -10.25
CA ARG A 31 -3.10 -22.52 -10.09
C ARG A 31 -3.40 -23.49 -8.94
N ASN A 32 -4.31 -23.10 -8.07
CA ASN A 32 -4.76 -23.91 -6.95
C ASN A 32 -6.26 -24.22 -7.03
N ALA A 33 -6.69 -25.25 -6.31
CA ALA A 33 -8.07 -25.75 -6.37
C ALA A 33 -9.10 -24.84 -5.66
N ASN A 34 -8.66 -24.04 -4.69
CA ASN A 34 -9.54 -23.17 -3.91
C ASN A 34 -9.69 -21.75 -4.50
N HIS A 35 -8.94 -21.43 -5.57
CA HIS A 35 -8.98 -20.15 -6.26
C HIS A 35 -8.65 -18.94 -5.36
N LEU A 36 -7.96 -19.17 -4.23
CA LEU A 36 -7.55 -18.14 -3.28
C LEU A 36 -6.04 -18.00 -3.31
N TYR A 37 -5.55 -16.80 -3.57
CA TYR A 37 -4.13 -16.55 -3.76
C TYR A 37 -3.58 -15.64 -2.66
N PRO A 38 -2.51 -16.06 -1.97
CA PRO A 38 -1.89 -15.22 -0.96
C PRO A 38 -1.29 -13.97 -1.60
N VAL A 39 -1.52 -12.83 -0.94
CA VAL A 39 -0.91 -11.55 -1.27
C VAL A 39 -0.28 -10.96 -0.03
N GLU A 40 0.84 -10.28 -0.21
CA GLU A 40 1.61 -9.73 0.89
C GLU A 40 2.23 -8.37 0.54
N VAL A 41 2.28 -7.52 1.55
CA VAL A 41 2.82 -6.17 1.42
C VAL A 41 3.56 -5.75 2.68
N ALA A 42 4.66 -5.04 2.50
CA ALA A 42 5.24 -4.23 3.55
C ALA A 42 4.91 -2.74 3.33
N PHE A 43 4.46 -2.07 4.38
CA PHE A 43 4.09 -0.66 4.34
C PHE A 43 4.96 0.15 5.30
N ARG A 44 5.59 1.21 4.79
CA ARG A 44 6.40 2.13 5.58
C ARG A 44 5.88 3.54 5.40
N SER A 45 5.80 4.32 6.48
CA SER A 45 5.45 5.73 6.43
C SER A 45 6.51 6.58 7.12
N ARG A 46 6.83 7.73 6.53
CA ARG A 46 7.66 8.79 7.14
C ARG A 46 6.82 9.81 7.92
N GLN A 47 5.50 9.68 7.89
CA GLN A 47 4.59 10.56 8.60
C GLN A 47 4.63 10.26 10.10
N GLN A 48 5.29 11.12 10.87
CA GLN A 48 5.43 10.97 12.32
C GLN A 48 4.11 11.08 13.08
N SER A 49 3.12 11.77 12.52
CA SER A 49 1.79 11.92 13.12
C SER A 49 0.88 10.71 12.91
N LEU A 50 1.26 9.73 12.08
CA LEU A 50 0.46 8.55 11.80
C LEU A 50 0.26 7.71 13.07
N ARG A 51 -0.97 7.27 13.31
CA ARG A 51 -1.33 6.33 14.40
C ARG A 51 -1.31 4.91 13.88
N TRP A 52 -0.21 4.19 14.12
CA TRP A 52 0.04 2.86 13.57
C TRP A 52 -1.01 1.82 13.98
N GLU A 53 -1.56 1.96 15.18
CA GLU A 53 -2.61 1.11 15.74
C GLU A 53 -3.96 1.26 15.05
N THR A 54 -4.15 2.32 14.25
CA THR A 54 -5.40 2.61 13.54
C THR A 54 -5.37 2.20 12.08
N ILE A 55 -4.27 1.60 11.61
CA ILE A 55 -4.15 1.14 10.23
C ILE A 55 -5.18 0.03 9.98
N ASP A 56 -6.02 0.26 8.98
CA ASP A 56 -6.97 -0.70 8.42
C ASP A 56 -6.49 -1.09 7.00
N PRO A 57 -5.72 -2.20 6.88
CA PRO A 57 -5.07 -2.59 5.64
C PRO A 57 -5.98 -3.49 4.80
N LYS A 58 -6.16 -3.13 3.53
CA LYS A 58 -7.00 -3.86 2.57
C LYS A 58 -6.27 -4.08 1.26
N VAL A 59 -6.64 -5.15 0.57
CA VAL A 59 -6.33 -5.36 -0.85
C VAL A 59 -7.59 -5.14 -1.67
N LEU A 60 -7.47 -4.33 -2.72
CA LEU A 60 -8.54 -3.97 -3.64
C LEU A 60 -8.37 -4.76 -4.94
N VAL A 61 -9.43 -5.42 -5.38
CA VAL A 61 -9.50 -6.19 -6.62
C VAL A 61 -10.77 -5.79 -7.35
N GLY A 62 -10.64 -5.08 -8.48
CA GLY A 62 -11.80 -4.45 -9.13
C GLY A 62 -12.50 -3.47 -8.17
N SER A 63 -13.78 -3.72 -7.89
CA SER A 63 -14.60 -2.96 -6.94
C SER A 63 -14.66 -3.57 -5.53
N GLU A 64 -14.05 -4.74 -5.32
CA GLU A 64 -14.08 -5.45 -4.05
C GLU A 64 -12.85 -5.14 -3.19
N SER A 65 -13.01 -5.24 -1.88
CA SER A 65 -11.93 -5.06 -0.91
C SER A 65 -11.87 -6.23 0.06
N TYR A 66 -10.69 -6.78 0.28
CA TYR A 66 -10.46 -7.87 1.23
C TYR A 66 -9.51 -7.40 2.34
N PRO A 67 -9.79 -7.73 3.61
CA PRO A 67 -8.93 -7.32 4.71
C PRO A 67 -7.58 -8.05 4.66
N LEU A 68 -6.53 -7.35 5.05
CA LEU A 68 -5.24 -7.94 5.34
C LEU A 68 -5.07 -8.08 6.86
N ARG A 69 -4.27 -9.06 7.27
CA ARG A 69 -3.88 -9.27 8.67
C ARG A 69 -2.39 -9.02 8.85
N PRO A 70 -1.94 -8.52 10.01
CA PRO A 70 -0.52 -8.36 10.28
C PRO A 70 0.16 -9.73 10.35
N VAL A 71 1.38 -9.82 9.80
CA VAL A 71 2.20 -11.03 9.92
C VAL A 71 2.80 -11.09 11.33
N PRO A 72 2.62 -12.19 12.09
CA PRO A 72 3.16 -12.32 13.44
C PRO A 72 4.67 -12.07 13.48
N LEU A 73 5.13 -11.32 14.49
CA LEU A 73 6.54 -11.03 14.75
C LEU A 73 7.27 -10.22 13.65
N VAL A 74 6.60 -9.83 12.56
CA VAL A 74 7.17 -9.00 11.49
C VAL A 74 6.47 -7.65 11.47
N ARG A 75 7.20 -6.60 11.90
CA ARG A 75 6.67 -5.23 11.85
C ARG A 75 6.39 -4.84 10.42
N ASN A 76 5.32 -4.05 10.24
CA ASN A 76 5.03 -3.40 8.97
C ASN A 76 4.83 -4.37 7.79
N ARG A 77 4.39 -5.60 8.04
CA ARG A 77 4.05 -6.59 7.01
C ARG A 77 2.64 -7.11 7.23
N TRP A 78 1.90 -7.21 6.15
CA TRP A 78 0.52 -7.67 6.12
C TRP A 78 0.32 -8.70 5.03
N GLU A 79 -0.53 -9.68 5.30
CA GLU A 79 -0.88 -10.77 4.40
C GLU A 79 -2.39 -10.92 4.27
N GLY A 80 -2.87 -11.46 3.16
CA GLY A 80 -4.27 -11.77 2.95
C GLY A 80 -4.47 -12.67 1.75
N MET A 81 -5.73 -12.95 1.44
CA MET A 81 -6.11 -13.80 0.32
C MET A 81 -6.98 -12.99 -0.65
N ILE A 82 -6.73 -13.13 -1.94
CA ILE A 82 -7.62 -12.62 -2.98
C ILE A 82 -8.24 -13.78 -3.77
N PRO A 83 -9.54 -13.74 -4.08
CA PRO A 83 -10.13 -14.68 -5.01
C PRO A 83 -9.72 -14.34 -6.43
N VAL A 84 -9.39 -15.36 -7.22
CA VAL A 84 -9.16 -15.24 -8.66
C VAL A 84 -10.17 -16.12 -9.37
N PRO A 85 -11.08 -15.56 -10.21
CA PRO A 85 -12.09 -16.35 -10.88
C PRO A 85 -11.48 -17.49 -11.71
N PRO A 86 -12.12 -18.68 -11.77
CA PRO A 86 -11.65 -19.79 -12.58
C PRO A 86 -11.40 -19.36 -14.03
N GLY A 87 -10.32 -19.85 -14.64
CA GLY A 87 -9.90 -19.49 -16.00
C GLY A 87 -9.21 -18.13 -16.13
N THR A 88 -9.11 -17.33 -15.05
CA THR A 88 -8.34 -16.08 -15.06
C THR A 88 -6.85 -16.37 -14.88
N ASN A 89 -6.02 -15.79 -15.76
CA ASN A 89 -4.56 -15.94 -15.75
C ASN A 89 -3.82 -14.69 -15.30
N LEU A 90 -4.51 -13.56 -15.19
CA LEU A 90 -3.94 -12.28 -14.77
C LEU A 90 -4.97 -11.52 -13.95
N ILE A 91 -4.57 -11.10 -12.74
CA ILE A 91 -5.39 -10.26 -11.89
C ILE A 91 -4.64 -8.99 -11.49
N HIS A 92 -5.36 -7.88 -11.46
CA HIS A 92 -4.85 -6.60 -11.02
C HIS A 92 -5.38 -6.27 -9.64
N TYR A 93 -4.51 -5.77 -8.76
CA TYR A 93 -4.87 -5.41 -7.40
C TYR A 93 -4.06 -4.22 -6.89
N ARG A 94 -4.54 -3.61 -5.81
CA ARG A 94 -3.88 -2.50 -5.10
C ARG A 94 -3.99 -2.73 -3.60
N TYR A 95 -3.06 -2.20 -2.83
CA TYR A 95 -3.20 -2.12 -1.38
C TYR A 95 -3.70 -0.72 -1.01
N ARG A 96 -4.65 -0.66 -0.08
CA ARG A 96 -5.15 0.56 0.52
C ARG A 96 -5.06 0.46 2.03
N PHE A 97 -4.42 1.44 2.64
CA PHE A 97 -4.24 1.51 4.09
C PHE A 97 -4.93 2.78 4.55
N ASP A 98 -6.10 2.64 5.17
CA ASP A 98 -6.80 3.74 5.83
C ASP A 98 -6.24 3.87 7.25
N PHE A 99 -6.04 5.09 7.75
CA PHE A 99 -5.48 5.33 9.09
C PHE A 99 -5.90 6.68 9.65
N LEU A 100 -5.69 6.88 10.94
CA LEU A 100 -5.76 8.20 11.58
C LEU A 100 -4.36 8.79 11.73
N TYR A 101 -4.27 10.12 11.69
CA TYR A 101 -3.06 10.85 12.07
C TYR A 101 -3.39 12.00 13.03
N ASN A 102 -2.41 12.36 13.87
CA ASN A 102 -2.52 13.47 14.81
C ASN A 102 -2.46 14.81 14.06
N ALA A 103 -3.57 15.56 14.08
CA ALA A 103 -3.65 16.92 13.58
C ALA A 103 -4.01 17.89 14.72
N MET A 104 -3.91 19.20 14.45
CA MET A 104 -4.45 20.21 15.34
C MET A 104 -5.98 20.05 15.41
N GLY A 105 -6.55 19.97 16.61
CA GLY A 105 -7.99 19.74 16.81
C GLY A 105 -8.41 18.27 16.89
N GLY A 106 -7.46 17.33 16.87
CA GLY A 106 -7.70 15.90 17.12
C GLY A 106 -7.25 14.98 15.97
N PRO A 107 -7.49 13.67 16.09
CA PRO A 107 -7.15 12.71 15.04
C PRO A 107 -7.99 12.93 13.78
N GLN A 108 -7.36 12.91 12.60
CA GLN A 108 -8.04 13.03 11.32
C GLN A 108 -7.80 11.78 10.46
N PRO A 109 -8.78 11.36 9.65
CA PRO A 109 -8.62 10.24 8.74
C PRO A 109 -7.76 10.62 7.52
N ASP A 110 -6.98 9.66 7.05
CA ASP A 110 -6.24 9.73 5.79
C ASP A 110 -6.09 8.31 5.20
N SER A 111 -5.61 8.21 3.97
CA SER A 111 -5.39 6.92 3.30
C SER A 111 -4.14 6.93 2.44
N ALA A 112 -3.46 5.79 2.41
CA ALA A 112 -2.37 5.54 1.48
C ALA A 112 -2.77 4.44 0.49
N LEU A 113 -2.49 4.68 -0.79
CA LEU A 113 -2.86 3.76 -1.88
C LEU A 113 -1.62 3.36 -2.68
N SER A 114 -1.43 2.07 -2.89
CA SER A 114 -0.31 1.57 -3.68
C SER A 114 -0.51 1.82 -5.18
N PRO A 115 0.55 1.69 -5.99
CA PRO A 115 0.42 1.43 -7.42
C PRO A 115 -0.39 0.15 -7.70
N THR A 116 -0.84 -0.01 -8.93
CA THR A 116 -1.44 -1.26 -9.39
C THR A 116 -0.38 -2.33 -9.56
N TYR A 117 -0.62 -3.50 -8.95
CA TYR A 117 0.17 -4.70 -9.12
C TYR A 117 -0.57 -5.72 -9.98
N SER A 118 0.17 -6.68 -10.51
CA SER A 118 -0.35 -7.79 -11.31
C SER A 118 0.12 -9.11 -10.73
N LEU A 119 -0.80 -10.05 -10.57
CA LEU A 119 -0.49 -11.44 -10.25
C LEU A 119 -0.89 -12.31 -11.45
N GLN A 120 0.07 -13.09 -11.94
CA GLN A 120 -0.15 -14.05 -13.01
C GLN A 120 -0.37 -15.45 -12.43
N ILE A 121 -1.41 -16.13 -12.89
CA ILE A 121 -1.69 -17.52 -12.53
C ILE A 121 -1.12 -18.41 -13.63
N VAL A 122 -0.26 -19.34 -13.24
CA VAL A 122 0.40 -20.30 -14.14
C VAL A 122 -0.01 -21.71 -13.78
N ASP A 123 -0.03 -22.62 -14.75
CA ASP A 123 -0.37 -24.03 -14.52
C ASP A 123 0.88 -24.87 -14.17
#